data_AF-A0A2G8KQ03-F1
#
_entry.id   AF-A0A2G8KQ03-F1
#
_cell.length_a   1.000
_cell.length_b   1.000
_cell.length_c   1.000
_cell.angle_alpha   90.00
_cell.angle_beta   90.00
_cell.angle_gamma   90.00
#
_symmetry.space_group_name_H-M   'P 1'
#
loop_
_entity.id
_entity.type
_entity.pdbx_description
1 polymer ?
#
loop_
_entity_poly.entity_id
_entity_poly.type
_entity_poly.pdbx_seq_one_letter_code
_entity_poly.pdbx_strand_id
1 'polypeptide(L)'
;MGDRQLKGCTRDSVCLEMITKGWSLVPLRDEIYMQLCRQTTENFFEDSLRAGWELLSISLNFFPPLRLSSPTSIITSASTSTENTTSEKKGTKLISQDEIQQARESICSPSMFGEMLEDVMALQETRFPDRKLPWIVVALTEEILRLGAEKTEGIFRVSGDIDEVNSLKLRCDQWLPLSALIPMCSLPT
;
A
#
# COMPACT_ATOMS: atom_id res chain seq x y z
N MET A 1 4.30 5.71 -19.64
CA MET A 1 3.52 6.78 -20.29
C MET A 1 3.16 6.42 -21.73
N GLY A 2 4.02 5.71 -22.47
CA GLY A 2 3.63 5.14 -23.77
C GLY A 2 3.83 6.10 -24.95
N ASP A 3 4.37 7.29 -24.68
CA ASP A 3 4.66 8.32 -25.69
C ASP A 3 5.83 7.95 -26.60
N ARG A 4 6.58 6.88 -26.27
CA ARG A 4 7.72 6.37 -27.04
C ARG A 4 7.70 4.85 -27.10
N GLN A 5 8.08 4.31 -28.26
CA GLN A 5 8.27 2.87 -28.42
C GLN A 5 9.45 2.39 -27.58
N LEU A 6 9.23 1.33 -26.81
CA LEU A 6 10.28 0.68 -26.02
C LEU A 6 11.04 -0.30 -26.92
N LYS A 7 12.38 -0.28 -26.86
CA LYS A 7 13.23 -1.21 -27.60
C LYS A 7 13.80 -2.24 -26.63
N GLY A 8 13.26 -3.46 -26.67
CA GLY A 8 13.80 -4.60 -25.91
C GLY A 8 13.53 -4.58 -24.40
N CYS A 9 12.67 -3.68 -23.90
CA CYS A 9 12.29 -3.63 -22.50
C CYS A 9 10.76 -3.49 -22.33
N THR A 10 10.24 -3.96 -21.21
CA THR A 10 8.83 -3.83 -20.84
C THR A 10 8.59 -2.56 -20.01
N ARG A 11 7.35 -2.11 -19.91
CA ARG A 11 6.98 -0.97 -19.06
C ARG A 11 7.34 -1.21 -17.59
N ASP A 12 7.11 -2.43 -17.11
CA ASP A 12 7.42 -2.80 -15.73
C ASP A 12 8.93 -2.83 -15.47
N SER A 13 9.73 -3.28 -16.46
CA SER A 13 11.20 -3.20 -16.36
C SER A 13 11.69 -1.76 -16.27
N VAL A 14 11.10 -0.84 -17.05
CA VAL A 14 11.46 0.58 -17.00
C VAL A 14 11.03 1.21 -15.67
N CYS A 15 9.84 0.87 -15.17
CA CYS A 15 9.36 1.29 -13.86
C CYS A 15 10.32 0.83 -12.75
N LEU A 16 10.68 -0.46 -12.75
CA LEU A 16 11.61 -1.03 -11.79
C LEU A 16 12.98 -0.34 -11.80
N GLU A 17 13.54 -0.10 -12.98
CA GLU A 17 14.81 0.61 -13.10
C GLU A 17 14.73 2.04 -12.54
N MET A 18 13.66 2.77 -12.88
CA MET A 18 13.46 4.14 -12.41
C MET A 18 13.33 4.20 -10.89
N ILE A 19 12.50 3.33 -10.30
CA ILE A 19 12.27 3.26 -8.85
C ILE A 19 13.55 2.83 -8.12
N THR A 20 14.28 1.84 -8.64
CA THR A 20 15.57 1.40 -8.07
C THR A 20 16.60 2.53 -8.05
N LYS A 21 16.66 3.33 -9.12
CA LYS A 21 17.53 4.52 -9.20
C LYS A 21 17.11 5.59 -8.20
N GLY A 22 15.83 5.95 -8.11
CA GLY A 22 15.34 6.96 -7.16
C GLY A 22 15.51 6.55 -5.70
N TRP A 23 15.35 5.26 -5.40
CA TRP A 23 15.61 4.69 -4.09
C TRP A 23 17.09 4.81 -3.70
N SER A 24 17.99 4.40 -4.60
CA SER A 24 19.44 4.30 -4.35
C SER A 24 20.17 5.64 -4.45
N LEU A 25 19.71 6.54 -5.32
CA LEU A 25 20.37 7.81 -5.65
C LEU A 25 19.47 8.97 -5.24
N VAL A 26 19.59 9.39 -3.98
CA VAL A 26 18.83 10.51 -3.38
C VAL A 26 18.79 11.76 -4.29
N PRO A 27 19.90 12.21 -4.92
CA PRO A 27 19.86 13.39 -5.82
C PRO A 27 18.98 13.23 -7.07
N LEU A 28 18.65 12.00 -7.49
CA LEU A 28 17.77 11.77 -8.63
C LEU A 28 16.29 11.90 -8.30
N ARG A 29 15.90 11.89 -7.02
CA ARG A 29 14.48 11.91 -6.61
C ARG A 29 13.76 13.14 -7.14
N ASP A 30 14.33 14.32 -6.91
CA ASP A 30 13.73 15.58 -7.38
C ASP A 30 13.67 15.64 -8.92
N GLU A 31 14.68 15.13 -9.62
CA GLU A 31 14.68 15.07 -11.09
C GLU A 31 13.57 14.15 -11.61
N ILE A 32 13.38 12.97 -10.99
CA ILE A 32 12.28 12.06 -11.32
C ILE A 32 10.94 12.77 -11.13
N TYR A 33 10.74 13.43 -9.99
CA TYR A 33 9.50 14.16 -9.71
C TYR A 33 9.27 15.31 -10.70
N MET A 34 10.29 16.13 -10.98
CA MET A 34 10.17 17.22 -11.95
C MET A 34 9.81 16.71 -13.34
N GLN A 35 10.41 15.60 -13.79
CA GLN A 35 10.09 15.00 -15.08
C GLN A 35 8.65 14.45 -15.12
N LEU A 36 8.20 13.77 -14.05
CA LEU A 36 6.83 13.25 -13.97
C LEU A 36 5.79 14.38 -13.93
N CYS A 37 6.03 15.43 -13.12
CA CYS A 37 5.17 16.62 -13.09
C CYS A 37 5.10 17.27 -14.48
N ARG A 38 6.24 17.40 -15.17
CA ARG A 38 6.27 17.95 -16.52
C ARG A 38 5.46 17.10 -17.52
N GLN A 39 5.55 15.78 -17.44
CA GLN A 39 4.87 14.88 -18.38
C GLN A 39 3.37 14.70 -18.10
N THR A 40 2.92 15.05 -16.88
CA THR A 40 1.51 15.02 -16.47
C THR A 40 0.81 16.39 -16.57
N THR A 41 1.58 17.49 -16.62
CA THR A 41 1.06 18.85 -16.81
C THR A 41 0.68 19.07 -18.27
N GLU A 42 -0.55 19.56 -18.51
CA GLU A 42 -1.08 19.85 -19.86
C GLU A 42 -0.99 18.67 -20.84
N ASN A 43 -1.08 17.44 -20.33
CA ASN A 43 -1.12 16.23 -21.15
C ASN A 43 -2.57 15.84 -21.44
N PHE A 44 -2.97 15.94 -22.71
CA PHE A 44 -4.33 15.67 -23.17
C PHE A 44 -4.58 14.20 -23.57
N PHE A 45 -3.57 13.33 -23.48
CA PHE A 45 -3.71 11.91 -23.79
C PHE A 45 -3.99 11.12 -22.51
N GLU A 46 -5.23 10.66 -22.34
CA GLU A 46 -5.69 9.98 -21.11
C GLU A 46 -4.83 8.78 -20.71
N ASP A 47 -4.47 7.91 -21.66
CA ASP A 47 -3.64 6.73 -21.38
C ASP A 47 -2.23 7.11 -20.92
N SER A 48 -1.67 8.17 -21.49
CA SER A 48 -0.37 8.72 -21.10
C SER A 48 -0.42 9.35 -19.72
N LEU A 49 -1.47 10.15 -19.47
CA LEU A 49 -1.71 10.82 -18.20
C LEU A 49 -1.93 9.80 -17.07
N ARG A 50 -2.79 8.80 -17.27
CA ARG A 50 -3.03 7.70 -16.33
C ARG A 50 -1.73 6.99 -15.97
N ALA A 51 -0.94 6.63 -16.98
CA ALA A 51 0.36 5.99 -16.77
C ALA A 51 1.38 6.89 -16.06
N GLY A 52 1.30 8.20 -16.24
CA GLY A 52 2.16 9.17 -15.54
C GLY A 52 1.80 9.30 -14.06
N TRP A 53 0.51 9.42 -13.74
CA TRP A 53 0.00 9.46 -12.37
C TRP A 53 0.24 8.16 -11.61
N GLU A 54 0.04 7.01 -12.27
CA GLU A 54 0.38 5.71 -11.72
C GLU A 54 1.86 5.66 -11.31
N LEU A 55 2.76 6.07 -12.20
CA LEU A 55 4.20 6.07 -11.95
C LEU A 55 4.61 7.06 -10.84
N LEU A 56 3.93 8.20 -10.74
CA LEU A 56 4.09 9.15 -9.65
C LEU A 56 3.67 8.55 -8.29
N SER A 57 2.50 7.91 -8.25
CA SER A 57 1.99 7.26 -7.05
C SER A 57 2.89 6.11 -6.59
N ILE A 58 3.40 5.30 -7.51
CA ILE A 58 4.39 4.26 -7.22
C ILE A 58 5.67 4.92 -6.65
N SER A 59 6.16 6.00 -7.27
CA SER A 59 7.38 6.70 -6.78
C SER A 59 7.23 7.18 -5.34
N LEU A 60 6.07 7.77 -5.00
CA LEU A 60 5.76 8.24 -3.64
C LEU A 60 5.71 7.11 -2.60
N ASN A 61 5.34 5.89 -3.00
CA ASN A 61 5.35 4.73 -2.12
C ASN A 61 6.78 4.34 -1.69
N PHE A 62 7.77 4.54 -2.56
CA PHE A 62 9.16 4.15 -2.32
C PHE A 62 10.01 5.30 -1.75
N PHE A 63 9.87 6.53 -2.21
CA PHE A 63 10.72 7.62 -1.72
C PHE A 63 10.03 8.99 -1.79
N PRO A 64 10.18 9.84 -0.77
CA PRO A 64 9.63 11.20 -0.82
C PRO A 64 10.47 12.13 -1.71
N PRO A 65 9.88 13.23 -2.23
CA PRO A 65 10.64 14.34 -2.82
C PRO A 65 11.51 15.04 -1.76
N LEU A 66 12.70 15.54 -2.14
CA LEU A 66 13.69 16.06 -1.17
C LEU A 66 13.22 17.36 -0.52
N ARG A 67 12.50 18.20 -1.25
CA ARG A 67 12.01 19.52 -0.77
C ARG A 67 10.94 19.43 0.33
N LEU A 68 10.46 18.23 0.66
CA LEU A 68 9.56 17.97 1.80
C LEU A 68 10.29 17.66 3.12
N SER A 69 11.62 17.56 3.11
CA SER A 69 12.43 17.18 4.29
C SER A 69 12.88 18.35 5.18
N SER A 70 12.40 19.59 4.93
CA SER A 70 12.60 20.71 5.85
C SER A 70 11.47 20.75 6.89
N PRO A 71 11.72 20.64 8.21
CA PRO A 71 10.67 20.40 9.21
C PRO A 71 9.73 21.58 9.55
N THR A 72 9.52 22.59 8.70
CA THR A 72 8.98 23.87 9.19
C THR A 72 7.90 24.58 8.36
N SER A 73 7.09 23.92 7.52
CA SER A 73 5.97 24.70 6.90
C SER A 73 4.67 24.03 6.51
N ILE A 74 4.42 22.73 6.70
CA ILE A 74 3.10 22.16 6.33
C ILE A 74 2.54 21.27 7.44
N ILE A 75 2.11 21.92 8.52
CA ILE A 75 0.86 21.50 9.16
C ILE A 75 -0.22 22.21 8.36
N THR A 76 -0.97 21.49 7.53
CA THR A 76 -2.41 21.70 7.24
C THR A 76 -2.84 20.87 6.01
N SER A 77 -3.80 19.98 6.27
CA SER A 77 -4.68 19.26 5.35
C SER A 77 -4.09 18.26 4.35
N ALA A 78 -3.60 17.14 4.89
CA ALA A 78 -4.04 15.82 4.45
C ALA A 78 -3.93 14.89 5.67
N SER A 79 -5.03 14.73 6.42
CA SER A 79 -5.26 13.54 7.23
C SER A 79 -5.09 12.32 6.28
N THR A 80 -4.45 11.21 6.63
CA THR A 80 -4.45 10.49 7.90
C THR A 80 -3.12 9.72 8.04
N SER A 81 -2.73 9.54 9.29
CA SER A 81 -1.58 8.81 9.76
C SER A 81 -1.46 7.40 9.16
N THR A 82 -0.30 7.10 8.59
CA THR A 82 0.38 5.83 8.88
C THR A 82 1.86 6.14 8.98
N GLU A 83 2.40 5.98 10.19
CA GLU A 83 3.83 5.82 10.43
C GLU A 83 4.28 4.53 9.73
N ASN A 84 4.46 4.59 8.41
CA ASN A 84 5.43 3.73 7.80
C ASN A 84 6.75 4.19 8.36
N THR A 85 7.36 3.34 9.17
CA THR A 85 8.76 3.44 9.53
C THR A 85 9.58 3.37 8.23
N THR A 86 9.68 4.50 7.51
CA THR A 86 10.87 4.83 6.73
C THR A 86 11.97 5.10 7.75
N SER A 87 12.33 4.03 8.47
CA SER A 87 13.68 3.82 8.90
C SER A 87 14.54 4.16 7.68
N GLU A 88 15.37 5.18 7.84
CA GLU A 88 16.51 5.48 7.00
C GLU A 88 17.46 4.27 7.00
N LYS A 89 16.99 3.11 6.52
CA LYS A 89 17.80 1.92 6.31
C LYS A 89 18.55 2.17 5.00
N LYS A 90 19.63 2.94 5.11
CA LYS A 90 20.80 2.77 4.27
C LYS A 90 21.20 1.29 4.34
N GLY A 91 20.82 0.52 3.32
CA GLY A 91 21.21 -0.89 3.22
C GLY A 91 20.26 -1.75 2.39
N THR A 92 20.54 -1.87 1.09
CA THR A 92 20.40 -3.11 0.30
C THR A 92 19.03 -3.81 0.22
N LYS A 93 17.89 -3.12 0.35
CA LYS A 93 16.62 -3.71 -0.13
C LYS A 93 16.63 -3.70 -1.66
N LEU A 94 16.77 -4.88 -2.28
CA LEU A 94 16.59 -5.03 -3.72
C LEU A 94 15.10 -4.89 -4.00
N ILE A 95 14.72 -3.80 -4.67
CA ILE A 95 13.33 -3.59 -5.08
C ILE A 95 12.96 -4.69 -6.07
N SER A 96 11.89 -5.43 -5.77
CA SER A 96 11.41 -6.51 -6.63
C SER A 96 10.24 -6.05 -7.52
N GLN A 97 9.92 -6.85 -8.54
CA GLN A 97 8.71 -6.62 -9.35
C GLN A 97 7.43 -6.78 -8.52
N ASP A 98 7.44 -7.70 -7.55
CA ASP A 98 6.28 -7.93 -6.68
C ASP A 98 6.02 -6.72 -5.78
N GLU A 99 7.05 -6.05 -5.28
CA GLU A 99 6.88 -4.82 -4.49
C GLU A 99 6.29 -3.68 -5.33
N ILE A 100 6.69 -3.56 -6.59
CA ILE A 100 6.11 -2.57 -7.50
C ILE A 100 4.66 -2.90 -7.81
N GLN A 101 4.36 -4.17 -8.04
CA GLN A 101 3.00 -4.62 -8.27
C GLN A 101 2.11 -4.37 -7.05
N GLN A 102 2.62 -4.61 -5.84
CA GLN A 102 1.92 -4.28 -4.60
C GLN A 102 1.69 -2.77 -4.45
N ALA A 103 2.72 -1.95 -4.72
CA ALA A 103 2.59 -0.49 -4.71
C ALA A 103 1.51 -0.03 -5.70
N ARG A 104 1.45 -0.61 -6.89
CA ARG A 104 0.41 -0.35 -7.91
C ARG A 104 -0.99 -0.75 -7.41
N GLU A 105 -1.14 -1.93 -6.82
CA GLU A 105 -2.43 -2.41 -6.31
C GLU A 105 -2.98 -1.54 -5.17
N SER A 106 -2.09 -1.01 -4.33
CA SER A 106 -2.47 -0.11 -3.23
C SER A 106 -3.05 1.23 -3.69
N ILE A 107 -2.74 1.68 -4.91
CA ILE A 107 -3.32 2.92 -5.49
C ILE A 107 -4.85 2.82 -5.56
N CYS A 108 -5.36 1.63 -5.87
CA CYS A 108 -6.79 1.37 -6.08
C CYS A 108 -7.45 0.66 -4.89
N SER A 109 -6.68 0.32 -3.86
CA SER A 109 -7.13 -0.47 -2.71
C SER A 109 -6.84 0.31 -1.42
N PRO A 110 -7.68 1.30 -1.07
CA PRO A 110 -7.51 2.06 0.15
C PRO A 110 -7.55 1.13 1.37
N SER A 111 -6.70 1.42 2.37
CA SER A 111 -6.59 0.65 3.61
C SER A 111 -7.84 0.78 4.45
N MET A 112 -8.29 -0.29 5.08
CA MET A 112 -9.33 -0.24 6.12
C MET A 112 -8.78 -0.04 7.52
N PHE A 113 -7.47 -0.16 7.69
CA PHE A 113 -6.79 -0.04 8.98
C PHE A 113 -6.15 1.33 9.11
N GLY A 114 -6.31 1.96 10.27
CA GLY A 114 -5.75 3.28 10.58
C GLY A 114 -6.56 4.45 10.01
N GLU A 115 -7.61 4.19 9.23
CA GLU A 115 -8.49 5.21 8.68
C GLU A 115 -9.60 5.61 9.65
N MET A 116 -10.23 6.76 9.38
CA MET A 116 -11.38 7.19 10.16
C MET A 116 -12.56 6.24 9.92
N LEU A 117 -13.36 6.04 10.97
CA LEU A 117 -14.53 5.16 10.90
C LEU A 117 -15.47 5.57 9.76
N GLU A 118 -15.65 6.86 9.53
CA GLU A 118 -16.49 7.41 8.46
C GLU A 118 -16.01 6.95 7.08
N ASP A 119 -14.70 7.01 6.82
CA ASP A 119 -14.11 6.60 5.55
C ASP A 119 -14.21 5.08 5.34
N VAL A 120 -13.97 4.29 6.39
CA VAL A 120 -14.12 2.82 6.35
C VAL A 120 -15.58 2.44 6.06
N MET A 121 -16.53 3.13 6.68
CA MET A 121 -17.97 2.90 6.48
C MET A 121 -18.42 3.32 5.07
N ALA A 122 -17.93 4.43 4.54
CA ALA A 122 -18.19 4.85 3.17
C ALA A 122 -17.58 3.86 2.15
N LEU A 123 -16.35 3.39 2.41
CA LEU A 123 -15.66 2.43 1.53
C LEU A 123 -16.43 1.11 1.43
N GLN A 124 -16.98 0.61 2.55
CA GLN A 124 -17.72 -0.65 2.55
C GLN A 124 -19.15 -0.53 1.99
N GLU A 125 -19.75 0.66 1.95
CA GLU A 125 -21.17 0.87 1.60
C GLU A 125 -21.52 0.26 0.24
N THR A 126 -20.59 0.33 -0.72
CA THR A 126 -20.74 -0.27 -2.05
C THR A 126 -20.87 -1.80 -2.04
N ARG A 127 -20.31 -2.48 -1.04
CA ARG A 127 -20.31 -3.94 -0.91
C ARG A 127 -21.28 -4.45 0.16
N PHE A 128 -21.45 -3.70 1.24
CA PHE A 128 -22.22 -4.08 2.41
C PHE A 128 -23.10 -2.91 2.89
N PRO A 129 -24.08 -2.48 2.09
CA PRO A 129 -24.89 -1.28 2.38
C PRO A 129 -25.70 -1.40 3.68
N ASP A 130 -26.11 -2.61 4.07
CA ASP A 130 -26.95 -2.82 5.25
C ASP A 130 -26.14 -2.96 6.57
N ARG A 131 -24.81 -3.00 6.51
CA ARG A 131 -23.98 -3.22 7.70
C ARG A 131 -23.82 -1.93 8.50
N LYS A 132 -24.23 -1.99 9.77
CA LYS A 132 -24.07 -0.90 10.76
C LYS A 132 -22.71 -0.87 11.45
N LEU A 133 -21.89 -1.90 11.24
CA LEU A 133 -20.55 -2.04 11.80
C LEU A 133 -19.53 -2.21 10.68
N PRO A 134 -18.27 -1.79 10.87
CA PRO A 134 -17.21 -2.07 9.93
C PRO A 134 -17.08 -3.56 9.66
N TRP A 135 -17.09 -3.94 8.39
CA TRP A 135 -16.97 -5.30 7.91
C TRP A 135 -15.73 -5.97 8.48
N ILE A 136 -14.60 -5.25 8.49
CA ILE A 136 -13.32 -5.76 8.97
C ILE A 136 -13.38 -6.20 10.44
N VAL A 137 -14.09 -5.46 11.29
CA VAL A 137 -14.26 -5.81 12.71
C VAL A 137 -15.08 -7.08 12.85
N VAL A 138 -16.16 -7.21 12.08
CA VAL A 138 -17.01 -8.41 12.10
C VAL A 138 -16.24 -9.63 11.58
N ALA A 139 -15.55 -9.49 10.45
CA ALA A 139 -14.79 -10.57 9.82
C ALA A 139 -13.66 -11.09 10.73
N LEU A 140 -12.89 -10.20 11.35
CA LEU A 140 -11.84 -10.61 12.29
C LEU A 140 -12.42 -11.24 13.56
N THR A 141 -13.54 -10.73 14.07
CA THR A 141 -14.21 -11.30 15.26
C THR A 141 -14.73 -12.71 14.97
N GLU A 142 -15.37 -12.92 13.82
CA GLU A 142 -15.82 -14.23 13.37
C GLU A 142 -14.65 -15.21 13.25
N GLU A 143 -13.50 -14.75 12.75
CA GLU A 143 -12.30 -15.59 12.63
C GLU A 143 -11.69 -15.94 14.00
N ILE A 144 -11.65 -14.99 14.93
CA ILE A 144 -11.22 -15.24 16.32
C ILE A 144 -12.11 -16.31 16.98
N LEU A 145 -13.43 -16.22 16.81
CA LEU A 145 -14.37 -17.23 17.30
C LEU A 145 -14.20 -18.57 16.60
N ARG A 146 -13.97 -18.58 15.27
CA ARG A 146 -13.73 -19.79 14.49
C ARG A 146 -12.47 -20.55 14.97
N LEU A 147 -11.46 -19.82 15.43
CA LEU A 147 -10.22 -20.37 15.97
C LEU A 147 -10.33 -20.85 17.43
N GLY A 148 -11.51 -20.78 18.05
CA GLY A 148 -11.72 -21.27 19.40
C GLY A 148 -11.17 -20.34 20.48
N ALA A 149 -11.08 -19.03 20.20
CA ALA A 149 -10.60 -18.05 21.17
C ALA A 149 -11.49 -17.97 22.43
N GLU A 150 -12.75 -18.41 22.36
CA GLU A 150 -13.62 -18.49 23.54
C GLU A 150 -13.15 -19.53 24.57
N LYS A 151 -12.26 -20.46 24.18
CA LYS A 151 -11.67 -21.50 25.04
C LYS A 151 -10.21 -21.23 25.38
N THR A 152 -9.65 -20.12 24.90
CA THR A 152 -8.22 -19.83 24.96
C THR A 152 -7.97 -18.45 25.56
N GLU A 153 -7.21 -18.37 26.66
CA GLU A 153 -6.85 -17.09 27.27
C GLU A 153 -5.49 -16.57 26.77
N GLY A 154 -5.31 -15.24 26.81
CA GLY A 154 -4.00 -14.64 26.57
C GLY A 154 -3.56 -14.57 25.11
N ILE A 155 -4.50 -14.59 24.15
CA ILE A 155 -4.24 -14.48 22.70
C ILE A 155 -3.43 -13.24 22.27
N PHE A 156 -3.26 -12.25 23.16
CA PHE A 156 -2.45 -11.04 22.94
C PHE A 156 -1.15 -10.99 23.76
N ARG A 157 -0.77 -12.07 24.46
CA ARG A 157 0.44 -12.12 25.30
C ARG A 157 1.72 -12.36 24.49
N VAL A 158 1.59 -12.81 23.25
CA VAL A 158 2.71 -13.09 22.34
C VAL A 158 2.54 -12.22 21.10
N SER A 159 3.63 -11.56 20.69
CA SER A 159 3.64 -10.81 19.44
C SER A 159 3.45 -11.77 18.26
N GLY A 160 2.52 -11.44 17.36
CA GLY A 160 2.37 -12.17 16.11
C GLY A 160 3.56 -11.97 15.17
N ASP A 161 3.69 -12.87 14.20
CA ASP A 161 4.63 -12.68 13.10
C ASP A 161 4.22 -11.45 12.27
N ILE A 162 5.12 -10.48 12.16
CA ILE A 162 4.84 -9.19 11.52
C ILE A 162 4.56 -9.37 10.02
N ASP A 163 5.23 -10.30 9.36
CA ASP A 163 5.07 -10.53 7.93
C ASP A 163 3.73 -11.21 7.66
N GLU A 164 3.33 -12.15 8.51
CA GLU A 164 1.99 -12.76 8.44
C GLU A 164 0.88 -11.74 8.71
N VAL A 165 1.04 -10.86 9.71
CA VAL A 165 0.08 -9.78 10.01
C VAL A 165 -0.06 -8.82 8.83
N ASN A 166 1.05 -8.41 8.22
CA ASN A 166 1.03 -7.52 7.06
C ASN A 166 0.41 -8.19 5.83
N SER A 167 0.68 -9.48 5.61
CA SER A 167 0.05 -10.27 4.55
C SER A 167 -1.46 -10.37 4.76
N LEU A 168 -1.90 -10.63 6.00
CA LEU A 168 -3.32 -10.69 6.33
C LEU A 168 -4.00 -9.33 6.14
N LYS A 169 -3.34 -8.23 6.58
CA LYS A 169 -3.81 -6.86 6.37
C LYS A 169 -4.05 -6.57 4.89
N LEU A 170 -3.09 -6.90 4.02
CA LEU A 170 -3.22 -6.66 2.58
C LEU A 170 -4.43 -7.41 1.99
N ARG A 171 -4.64 -8.67 2.40
CA ARG A 171 -5.80 -9.46 1.97
C ARG A 171 -7.12 -8.85 2.44
N CYS A 172 -7.16 -8.35 3.68
CA CYS A 172 -8.29 -7.61 4.20
C CYS A 172 -8.58 -6.39 3.32
N ASP A 173 -7.58 -5.54 3.05
CA ASP A 173 -7.73 -4.33 2.21
C ASP A 173 -8.23 -4.65 0.79
N GLN A 174 -7.91 -5.84 0.28
CA GLN A 174 -8.41 -6.39 -0.98
C GLN A 174 -9.79 -7.07 -0.88
N TRP A 175 -10.44 -7.04 0.28
CA TRP A 175 -11.76 -7.64 0.53
C TRP A 175 -11.79 -9.17 0.36
N LEU A 176 -10.64 -9.83 0.52
CA LEU A 176 -10.52 -11.27 0.37
C LEU A 176 -10.99 -12.01 1.64
N PRO A 177 -11.64 -13.17 1.52
CA PRO A 177 -12.07 -13.97 2.67
C PRO A 177 -10.89 -14.42 3.54
N LEU A 178 -10.99 -14.25 4.85
CA LEU A 178 -9.96 -14.67 5.81
C LEU A 178 -9.85 -16.21 5.91
N SER A 179 -10.96 -16.90 5.67
CA SER A 179 -11.10 -18.36 5.76
C SER A 179 -10.17 -19.17 4.85
N ALA A 180 -9.62 -18.58 3.79
CA ALA A 180 -8.75 -19.28 2.83
C ALA A 180 -7.28 -19.43 3.27
N LEU A 181 -6.85 -18.79 4.37
CA LEU A 181 -5.42 -18.71 4.74
C LEU A 181 -5.03 -19.55 5.96
N ILE A 182 -6.00 -19.95 6.78
CA ILE A 182 -5.73 -20.75 7.97
C ILE A 182 -6.22 -22.17 7.70
N PRO A 183 -5.39 -23.03 7.06
CA PRO A 183 -5.67 -24.45 7.02
C PRO A 183 -5.83 -24.97 8.45
N MET A 184 -6.70 -25.97 8.63
CA MET A 184 -6.99 -26.67 9.88
C MET A 184 -5.76 -27.41 10.42
N CYS A 185 -4.67 -26.72 10.73
CA CYS A 185 -3.49 -27.31 11.33
C CYS A 185 -3.49 -27.02 12.83
N SER A 186 -3.74 -28.11 13.57
CA SER A 186 -3.37 -28.35 14.97
C SER A 186 -4.07 -27.49 16.03
N LEU A 187 -5.36 -27.73 16.22
CA LEU A 187 -5.88 -27.77 17.60
C LEU A 187 -5.35 -29.07 18.23
N PRO A 188 -4.52 -29.04 19.29
CA PRO A 188 -4.32 -30.21 20.11
C PRO A 188 -5.66 -30.52 20.80
N THR A 189 -6.16 -31.73 20.59
CA THR A 189 -7.22 -32.35 21.40
C THR A 189 -6.88 -32.35 22.87
#